data_AF-Q1L4N8-F1
#
_entry.id   AF-Q1L4N8-F1
#
_cell.length_a   1.000
_cell.length_b   1.000
_cell.length_c   1.000
_cell.angle_alpha   90.00
_cell.angle_beta   90.00
_cell.angle_gamma   90.00
#
_symmetry.space_group_name_H-M   'P 1'
#
loop_
_entity.id
_entity.type
_entity.pdbx_description
1 polymer ?
#
loop_
_entity_poly.entity_id
_entity_poly.type
_entity_poly.pdbx_seq_one_letter_code
_entity_poly.pdbx_strand_id
1 'polypeptide(L)'
;VAINKMDTTKYSEARYEEIVKETSNFIKKVGFNPAAVAFVPVSGWHGDNMLEESPNMSWFKGWTKTTKAGTAKGKTLLEAIDAIDPPSRPTDKPLRLPLQDVYKIGGIGTVPVGRVETGTIKAGMVVVFAPANVTTEVKSVEMHHEQLEAGLPGDNVGFNIKNVSVKDIRRGNVCGDTKNDPPKEAASFNAQVIVMNHPGQIGNGYAPVLDCHTAHIACKFDTLLEKIDRRSGKSIEDTPKFVKSGDAAIF
;
A
#
# COMPACT_ATOMS: atom_id res chain seq x y z
N VAL A 1 7.93 15.39 1.71
CA VAL A 1 9.23 15.22 1.02
C VAL A 1 10.30 15.81 1.91
N ALA A 2 11.23 14.98 2.38
CA ALA A 2 12.42 15.45 3.09
C ALA A 2 13.54 15.69 2.07
N ILE A 3 14.00 16.94 1.95
CA ILE A 3 15.15 17.30 1.11
C ILE A 3 16.38 17.14 1.99
N ASN A 4 16.96 15.95 1.96
CA ASN A 4 18.06 15.57 2.84
C ASN A 4 19.42 16.07 2.31
N LYS A 5 20.42 16.05 3.19
CA LYS A 5 21.82 16.43 2.93
C LYS A 5 22.01 17.92 2.65
N MET A 6 21.21 18.79 3.27
CA MET A 6 21.35 20.24 3.11
C MET A 6 22.74 20.74 3.51
N ASP A 7 23.41 20.07 4.45
CA ASP A 7 24.80 20.31 4.85
C ASP A 7 25.78 20.26 3.66
N THR A 8 25.62 19.30 2.74
CA THR A 8 26.48 19.17 1.54
C THR A 8 26.30 20.31 0.54
N THR A 9 25.20 21.05 0.65
CA THR A 9 24.88 22.22 -0.19
C THR A 9 25.04 23.54 0.56
N LYS A 10 25.75 23.52 1.70
CA LYS A 10 25.94 24.69 2.57
C LYS A 10 24.61 25.34 2.97
N TYR A 11 23.57 24.53 3.18
CA TYR A 11 22.24 24.98 3.59
C TYR A 11 21.64 26.04 2.65
N SER A 12 21.91 25.95 1.34
CA SER A 12 21.50 26.95 0.35
C SER A 12 19.98 26.98 0.11
N GLU A 13 19.37 28.16 0.32
CA GLU A 13 17.96 28.42 -0.01
C GLU A 13 17.67 28.24 -1.50
N ALA A 14 18.49 28.83 -2.37
CA ALA A 14 18.31 28.73 -3.82
C ALA A 14 18.30 27.28 -4.32
N ARG A 15 19.18 26.43 -3.75
CA ARG A 15 19.22 25.00 -4.08
C ARG A 15 17.99 24.26 -3.57
N TYR A 16 17.50 24.60 -2.37
CA TYR A 16 16.25 24.06 -1.85
C TYR A 16 15.07 24.42 -2.75
N GLU A 17 14.92 25.69 -3.14
CA GLU A 17 13.82 26.16 -4.01
C GLU A 17 13.82 25.47 -5.39
N GLU A 18 15.02 25.30 -5.98
CA GLU A 18 15.20 24.56 -7.22
C GLU A 18 14.70 23.11 -7.09
N ILE A 19 15.12 22.40 -6.03
CA ILE A 19 14.70 21.01 -5.77
C ILE A 19 13.19 20.95 -5.52
N VAL A 20 12.61 21.89 -4.76
CA VAL A 20 11.16 21.96 -4.52
C VAL A 20 10.42 22.11 -5.85
N LYS A 21 10.87 22.99 -6.74
CA LYS A 21 10.27 23.20 -8.06
C LYS A 21 10.32 21.95 -8.93
N GLU A 22 11.50 21.33 -9.07
CA GLU A 22 11.66 20.13 -9.89
C GLU A 22 10.87 18.95 -9.34
N THR A 23 10.94 18.72 -8.02
CA THR A 23 10.22 17.63 -7.36
C THR A 23 8.72 17.85 -7.43
N SER A 24 8.23 19.08 -7.25
CA SER A 24 6.81 19.42 -7.41
C SER A 24 6.31 19.13 -8.82
N ASN A 25 7.11 19.46 -9.85
CA ASN A 25 6.77 19.14 -11.23
C ASN A 25 6.75 17.63 -11.48
N PHE A 26 7.69 16.88 -10.89
CA PHE A 26 7.74 15.43 -11.00
C PHE A 26 6.52 14.76 -10.35
N ILE A 27 6.24 15.04 -9.07
CA ILE A 27 5.12 14.41 -8.36
C ILE A 27 3.76 14.80 -8.96
N LYS A 28 3.64 16.00 -9.52
CA LYS A 28 2.45 16.43 -10.28
C LYS A 28 2.23 15.59 -11.53
N LYS A 29 3.30 15.21 -12.25
CA LYS A 29 3.20 14.31 -13.40
C LYS A 29 2.82 12.89 -13.01
N VAL A 30 3.21 12.45 -11.81
CA VAL A 30 2.84 11.15 -11.24
C VAL A 30 1.35 11.13 -10.81
N GLY A 31 0.81 12.27 -10.39
CA GLY A 31 -0.60 12.44 -10.03
C GLY A 31 -0.85 13.02 -8.64
N PHE A 32 0.20 13.30 -7.86
CA PHE A 32 0.07 13.95 -6.56
C PHE A 32 -0.20 15.45 -6.71
N ASN A 33 -0.98 16.03 -5.80
CA ASN A 33 -1.11 17.48 -5.68
C ASN A 33 0.08 18.04 -4.87
N PRO A 34 1.00 18.84 -5.47
CA PRO A 34 2.16 19.36 -4.73
C PRO A 34 1.78 20.23 -3.55
N ALA A 35 0.63 20.91 -3.59
CA ALA A 35 0.15 21.72 -2.47
C ALA A 35 -0.19 20.87 -1.22
N ALA A 36 -0.49 19.59 -1.38
CA ALA A 36 -0.76 18.66 -0.28
C ALA A 36 0.50 18.04 0.33
N VAL A 37 1.70 18.44 -0.15
CA VAL A 37 2.97 17.83 0.23
C VAL A 37 3.84 18.84 0.96
N ALA A 38 4.21 18.53 2.20
CA ALA A 38 5.21 19.31 2.94
C ALA A 38 6.62 19.05 2.37
N PHE A 39 7.38 20.11 2.10
CA PHE A 39 8.79 20.05 1.69
C PHE A 39 9.67 20.53 2.83
N VAL A 40 10.39 19.62 3.48
CA VAL A 40 11.20 19.92 4.67
C VAL A 40 12.68 19.79 4.32
N PRO A 41 13.47 20.88 4.39
CA PRO A 41 14.93 20.79 4.24
C PRO A 41 15.53 20.21 5.52
N VAL A 42 16.28 19.11 5.40
CA VAL A 42 16.86 18.41 6.56
C VAL A 42 18.32 18.03 6.34
N SER A 43 19.04 17.80 7.42
CA SER A 43 20.24 16.97 7.43
C SER A 43 20.03 15.83 8.41
N GLY A 44 19.78 14.63 7.89
CA GLY A 44 19.59 13.45 8.74
C GLY A 44 20.83 13.08 9.55
N TRP A 45 22.03 13.45 9.08
CA TRP A 45 23.28 13.19 9.78
C TRP A 45 23.52 14.16 10.95
N HIS A 46 23.21 15.44 10.75
CA HIS A 46 23.43 16.49 11.76
C HIS A 46 22.18 16.80 12.62
N GLY A 47 21.02 16.25 12.26
CA GLY A 47 19.76 16.41 12.99
C GLY A 47 18.94 17.64 12.61
N ASP A 48 19.42 18.47 11.66
CA ASP A 48 18.76 19.71 11.25
C ASP A 48 17.31 19.49 10.78
N ASN A 49 16.36 20.22 11.38
CA ASN A 49 14.92 20.15 11.09
C ASN A 49 14.32 18.75 11.22
N MET A 50 14.97 17.81 11.92
CA MET A 50 14.42 16.47 12.15
C MET A 50 13.37 16.50 13.25
N LEU A 51 13.78 16.90 14.46
CA LEU A 51 12.93 17.02 15.65
C LEU A 51 12.75 18.47 16.08
N GLU A 52 13.79 19.29 15.90
CA GLU A 52 13.86 20.69 16.30
C GLU A 52 14.27 21.57 15.11
N GLU A 53 13.96 22.86 15.19
CA GLU A 53 14.33 23.84 14.16
C GLU A 53 15.86 23.99 14.08
N SER A 54 16.38 23.95 12.86
CA SER A 54 17.80 24.12 12.60
C SER A 54 18.21 25.60 12.69
N PRO A 55 19.30 25.93 13.41
CA PRO A 55 19.88 27.26 13.37
C PRO A 55 20.60 27.57 12.03
N ASN A 56 20.91 26.55 11.22
CA ASN A 56 21.66 26.68 9.97
C ASN A 56 20.81 27.15 8.79
N MET A 57 19.49 27.14 8.93
CA MET A 57 18.52 27.45 7.86
C MET A 57 17.54 28.54 8.29
N SER A 58 18.05 29.68 8.77
CA SER A 58 17.23 30.81 9.24
C SER A 58 16.30 31.41 8.17
N TRP A 59 16.59 31.16 6.89
CA TRP A 59 15.74 31.50 5.75
C TRP A 59 14.47 30.65 5.69
N PHE A 60 14.51 29.39 6.15
CA PHE A 60 13.38 28.49 6.09
C PHE A 60 12.30 28.88 7.11
N LYS A 61 11.18 29.41 6.62
CA LYS A 61 10.05 29.85 7.48
C LYS A 61 9.08 28.74 7.86
N GLY A 62 9.37 27.52 7.44
CA GLY A 62 8.51 26.36 7.63
C GLY A 62 7.85 25.89 6.33
N TRP A 63 7.37 24.67 6.35
CA TRP A 63 6.58 24.07 5.29
C TRP A 63 5.11 24.41 5.51
N THR A 64 4.34 24.40 4.43
CA THR A 64 2.87 24.47 4.45
C THR A 64 2.34 23.36 3.56
N LYS A 65 1.29 22.67 3.99
CA LYS A 65 0.54 21.74 3.14
C LYS A 65 -0.95 21.99 3.28
N THR A 66 -1.67 21.85 2.17
CA THR A 66 -3.12 22.01 2.09
C THR A 66 -3.73 20.73 1.53
N THR A 67 -4.54 20.07 2.35
CA THR A 67 -5.29 18.87 1.99
C THR A 67 -6.78 19.17 1.99
N LYS A 68 -7.62 18.16 1.75
CA LYS A 68 -9.08 18.30 1.89
C LYS A 68 -9.51 18.52 3.35
N ALA A 69 -8.67 18.13 4.32
CA ALA A 69 -8.95 18.27 5.75
C ALA A 69 -8.57 19.66 6.29
N GLY A 70 -7.71 20.41 5.58
CA GLY A 70 -7.32 21.76 5.97
C GLY A 70 -5.90 22.12 5.55
N THR A 71 -5.39 23.22 6.11
CA THR A 71 -3.99 23.64 5.92
C THR A 71 -3.21 23.43 7.22
N ALA A 72 -2.08 22.74 7.12
CA ALA A 72 -1.13 22.53 8.20
C ALA A 72 0.20 23.23 7.89
N LYS A 73 0.90 23.68 8.94
CA LYS A 73 2.22 24.31 8.86
C LYS A 73 3.11 23.75 9.95
N GLY A 74 4.41 23.76 9.72
CA GLY A 74 5.43 23.38 10.69
C GLY A 74 6.81 23.66 10.14
N LYS A 75 7.84 23.33 10.91
CA LYS A 75 9.25 23.55 10.57
C LYS A 75 10.06 22.26 10.53
N THR A 76 9.64 21.23 11.27
CA THR A 76 10.41 19.99 11.39
C THR A 76 9.78 18.85 10.59
N LEU A 77 10.55 17.78 10.42
CA LEU A 77 10.08 16.55 9.80
C LEU A 77 9.09 15.82 10.71
N LEU A 78 9.31 15.85 12.03
CA LEU A 78 8.38 15.30 13.02
C LEU A 78 7.00 15.98 12.89
N GLU A 79 6.95 17.31 12.89
CA GLU A 79 5.69 18.05 12.73
C GLU A 79 5.01 17.72 11.38
N ALA A 80 5.79 17.45 10.32
CA ALA A 80 5.23 17.07 9.02
C ALA A 80 4.58 15.69 9.04
N ILE A 81 5.13 14.76 9.83
CA ILE A 81 4.60 13.41 10.09
C ILE A 81 3.36 13.50 10.97
N ASP A 82 3.41 14.26 12.06
CA ASP A 82 2.27 14.45 12.97
C ASP A 82 1.09 15.12 12.27
N ALA A 83 1.35 15.98 11.28
CA ALA A 83 0.32 16.60 10.48
C ALA A 83 -0.29 15.67 9.41
N ILE A 84 0.14 14.40 9.28
CA ILE A 84 -0.47 13.46 8.31
C ILE A 84 -1.93 13.21 8.71
N ASP A 85 -2.83 13.48 7.76
CA ASP A 85 -4.26 13.17 7.95
C ASP A 85 -4.42 11.65 8.15
N PRO A 86 -4.95 11.18 9.29
CA PRO A 86 -5.14 9.77 9.52
C PRO A 86 -6.05 9.17 8.43
N PRO A 87 -5.67 8.04 7.80
CA PRO A 87 -6.54 7.40 6.83
C PRO A 87 -7.80 6.87 7.52
N SER A 88 -8.94 6.97 6.84
CA SER A 88 -10.16 6.30 7.29
C SER A 88 -9.95 4.79 7.28
N ARG A 89 -10.11 4.15 8.44
CA ARG A 89 -10.00 2.69 8.56
C ARG A 89 -11.28 2.05 7.99
N PRO A 90 -11.18 1.11 7.04
CA PRO A 90 -12.35 0.46 6.43
C PRO A 90 -12.98 -0.62 7.34
N THR A 91 -13.39 -0.24 8.54
CA THR A 91 -13.97 -1.14 9.56
C THR A 91 -15.31 -1.73 9.15
N ASP A 92 -16.11 -0.96 8.42
CA ASP A 92 -17.46 -1.34 8.01
C ASP A 92 -17.51 -2.18 6.72
N LYS A 93 -16.35 -2.41 6.10
CA LYS A 93 -16.24 -3.27 4.91
C LYS A 93 -16.15 -4.76 5.32
N PRO A 94 -16.45 -5.69 4.41
CA PRO A 94 -16.20 -7.12 4.63
C PRO A 94 -14.75 -7.42 5.04
N LEU A 95 -14.57 -8.48 5.84
CA LEU A 95 -13.23 -8.90 6.29
C LEU A 95 -12.39 -9.34 5.09
N ARG A 96 -11.19 -8.76 4.95
CA ARG A 96 -10.12 -9.24 4.07
C ARG A 96 -8.80 -9.21 4.83
N LEU A 97 -8.22 -10.38 5.04
CA LEU A 97 -6.96 -10.56 5.75
C LEU A 97 -6.05 -11.49 4.93
N PRO A 98 -5.21 -10.93 4.02
CA PRO A 98 -4.22 -11.69 3.28
C PRO A 98 -3.16 -12.29 4.22
N LEU A 99 -2.92 -13.59 4.09
CA LEU A 99 -1.97 -14.30 4.94
C LEU A 99 -0.54 -13.99 4.51
N GLN A 100 0.28 -13.59 5.47
CA GLN A 100 1.73 -13.41 5.33
C GLN A 100 2.44 -14.72 5.60
N ASP A 101 2.08 -15.41 6.70
CA ASP A 101 2.68 -16.66 7.13
C ASP A 101 1.65 -17.55 7.84
N VAL A 102 1.96 -18.85 7.98
CA VAL A 102 1.15 -19.82 8.71
C VAL A 102 2.05 -20.68 9.58
N TYR A 103 1.82 -20.66 10.89
CA TYR A 103 2.63 -21.38 11.88
C TYR A 103 1.87 -22.55 12.49
N LYS A 104 2.61 -23.59 12.89
CA LYS A 104 2.12 -24.66 13.78
C LYS A 104 2.74 -24.46 15.15
N ILE A 105 1.95 -24.07 16.13
CA ILE A 105 2.40 -23.84 17.50
C ILE A 105 1.96 -25.03 18.37
N GLY A 106 2.92 -25.64 19.09
CA GLY A 106 2.63 -26.76 20.00
C GLY A 106 1.60 -26.37 21.07
N GLY A 107 0.60 -27.21 21.30
CA GLY A 107 -0.48 -26.95 22.27
C GLY A 107 -1.56 -25.96 21.81
N ILE A 108 -1.27 -25.10 20.83
CA ILE A 108 -2.20 -24.09 20.31
C ILE A 108 -2.83 -24.56 18.98
N GLY A 109 -2.04 -25.14 18.08
CA GLY A 109 -2.49 -25.59 16.76
C GLY A 109 -2.01 -24.68 15.64
N THR A 110 -2.87 -24.43 14.65
CA THR A 110 -2.53 -23.62 13.47
C THR A 110 -2.81 -22.14 13.73
N VAL A 111 -1.81 -21.29 13.44
CA VAL A 111 -1.88 -19.85 13.64
C VAL A 111 -1.45 -19.14 12.35
N PRO A 112 -2.39 -18.66 11.53
CA PRO A 112 -2.09 -17.75 10.43
C PRO A 112 -1.77 -16.36 10.97
N VAL A 113 -0.90 -15.65 10.24
CA VAL A 113 -0.51 -14.27 10.53
C VAL A 113 -0.72 -13.42 9.28
N GLY A 114 -1.25 -12.22 9.47
CA GLY A 114 -1.39 -11.26 8.38
C GLY A 114 -1.93 -9.92 8.85
N ARG A 115 -2.05 -9.00 7.89
CA ARG A 115 -2.64 -7.69 8.13
C ARG A 115 -4.13 -7.71 7.83
N VAL A 116 -4.93 -7.15 8.72
CA VAL A 116 -6.34 -6.87 8.41
C VAL A 116 -6.38 -5.68 7.46
N GLU A 117 -6.79 -5.90 6.20
CA GLU A 117 -6.88 -4.82 5.21
C GLU A 117 -8.24 -4.12 5.26
N THR A 118 -9.31 -4.90 5.45
CA THR A 118 -10.69 -4.40 5.61
C THR A 118 -11.47 -5.23 6.61
N GLY A 119 -12.51 -4.64 7.19
CA GLY A 119 -13.37 -5.29 8.17
C GLY A 119 -12.69 -5.51 9.52
N THR A 120 -13.26 -6.43 10.30
CA THR A 120 -12.77 -6.77 11.64
C THR A 120 -12.68 -8.28 11.79
N ILE A 121 -11.68 -8.78 12.51
CA ILE A 121 -11.58 -10.19 12.89
C ILE A 121 -11.72 -10.32 14.41
N LYS A 122 -12.56 -11.26 14.88
CA LYS A 122 -12.81 -11.51 16.30
C LYS A 122 -12.83 -13.02 16.58
N ALA A 123 -12.59 -13.39 17.84
CA ALA A 123 -12.86 -14.73 18.31
C ALA A 123 -14.36 -15.10 18.10
N GLY A 124 -14.62 -16.35 17.74
CA GLY A 124 -15.95 -16.88 17.44
C GLY A 124 -16.43 -16.63 16.00
N MET A 125 -15.72 -15.82 15.20
CA MET A 125 -16.07 -15.65 13.78
C MET A 125 -15.80 -16.94 13.00
N VAL A 126 -16.70 -17.28 12.08
CA VAL A 126 -16.50 -18.36 11.12
C VAL A 126 -15.95 -17.76 9.84
N VAL A 127 -14.69 -18.07 9.53
CA VAL A 127 -13.94 -17.51 8.41
C VAL A 127 -13.69 -18.54 7.33
N VAL A 128 -13.47 -18.07 6.10
CA VAL A 128 -13.08 -18.88 4.94
C VAL A 128 -11.77 -18.37 4.36
N PHE A 129 -10.94 -19.29 3.88
CA PHE A 129 -9.68 -19.00 3.22
C PHE A 129 -9.78 -19.25 1.72
N ALA A 130 -9.68 -18.19 0.92
CA ALA A 130 -9.61 -18.29 -0.54
C ALA A 130 -8.15 -18.37 -1.03
N PRO A 131 -7.85 -19.07 -2.12
CA PRO A 131 -8.78 -19.85 -2.96
C PRO A 131 -9.02 -21.29 -2.45
N ALA A 132 -8.40 -21.72 -1.34
CA ALA A 132 -8.50 -23.10 -0.84
C ALA A 132 -9.93 -23.52 -0.44
N ASN A 133 -10.82 -22.56 -0.20
CA ASN A 133 -12.21 -22.72 0.23
C ASN A 133 -12.37 -23.55 1.51
N VAL A 134 -11.43 -23.37 2.44
CA VAL A 134 -11.44 -24.00 3.77
C VAL A 134 -12.12 -23.07 4.76
N THR A 135 -13.08 -23.59 5.53
CA THR A 135 -13.82 -22.83 6.53
C THR A 135 -13.51 -23.30 7.95
N THR A 136 -13.37 -22.38 8.89
CA THR A 136 -13.12 -22.68 10.30
C THR A 136 -13.55 -21.53 11.22
N GLU A 137 -13.59 -21.80 12.51
CA GLU A 137 -13.87 -20.82 13.55
C GLU A 137 -12.56 -20.26 14.14
N VAL A 138 -12.48 -18.94 14.27
CA VAL A 138 -11.39 -18.24 14.94
C VAL A 138 -11.55 -18.38 16.45
N LYS A 139 -10.51 -18.83 17.17
CA LYS A 139 -10.56 -19.03 18.62
C LYS A 139 -9.98 -17.88 19.43
N SER A 140 -8.89 -17.30 18.96
CA SER A 140 -8.28 -16.11 19.55
C SER A 140 -7.65 -15.27 18.46
N VAL A 141 -7.49 -13.99 18.74
CA VAL A 141 -6.76 -13.03 17.91
C VAL A 141 -5.73 -12.37 18.82
N GLU A 142 -4.49 -12.27 18.37
CA GLU A 142 -3.36 -11.76 19.15
C GLU A 142 -2.53 -10.80 18.30
N MET A 143 -1.97 -9.77 18.95
CA MET A 143 -1.00 -8.84 18.36
C MET A 143 0.09 -8.60 19.40
N HIS A 144 1.36 -8.74 19.03
CA HIS A 144 2.50 -8.56 19.95
C HIS A 144 2.42 -9.38 21.25
N HIS A 145 1.89 -10.62 21.18
CA HIS A 145 1.68 -11.53 22.31
C HIS A 145 0.61 -11.09 23.33
N GLU A 146 -0.22 -10.11 22.96
CA GLU A 146 -1.40 -9.72 23.73
C GLU A 146 -2.67 -10.15 23.01
N GLN A 147 -3.62 -10.70 23.76
CA GLN A 147 -4.91 -11.10 23.21
C GLN A 147 -5.77 -9.87 22.95
N LEU A 148 -6.36 -9.82 21.75
CA LEU A 148 -7.27 -8.76 21.34
C LEU A 148 -8.72 -9.25 21.40
N GLU A 149 -9.64 -8.34 21.74
CA GLU A 149 -11.07 -8.56 21.52
C GLU A 149 -11.37 -8.62 20.00
N ALA A 150 -10.66 -7.81 19.23
CA ALA A 150 -10.83 -7.66 17.79
C ALA A 150 -9.55 -7.14 17.12
N GLY A 151 -9.21 -7.67 15.95
CA GLY A 151 -8.22 -7.09 15.04
C GLY A 151 -8.90 -6.13 14.05
N LEU A 152 -8.41 -4.89 13.96
CA LEU A 152 -8.97 -3.82 13.15
C LEU A 152 -8.11 -3.56 11.91
N PRO A 153 -8.63 -2.85 10.87
CA PRO A 153 -7.86 -2.56 9.67
C PRO A 153 -6.54 -1.84 9.97
N GLY A 154 -5.43 -2.39 9.49
CA GLY A 154 -4.07 -1.94 9.75
C GLY A 154 -3.30 -2.78 10.77
N ASP A 155 -3.99 -3.55 11.61
CA ASP A 155 -3.35 -4.38 12.63
C ASP A 155 -2.72 -5.62 11.98
N ASN A 156 -1.51 -5.97 12.42
CA ASN A 156 -0.86 -7.22 12.02
C ASN A 156 -1.09 -8.24 13.14
N VAL A 157 -1.97 -9.20 12.88
CA VAL A 157 -2.48 -10.13 13.90
C VAL A 157 -2.10 -11.56 13.57
N GLY A 158 -1.84 -12.34 14.62
CA GLY A 158 -1.91 -13.80 14.58
C GLY A 158 -3.27 -14.25 15.13
N PHE A 159 -3.87 -15.30 14.56
CA PHE A 159 -5.14 -15.80 15.07
C PHE A 159 -5.20 -17.31 15.10
N ASN A 160 -5.72 -17.88 16.18
CA ASN A 160 -5.83 -19.33 16.31
C ASN A 160 -7.06 -19.85 15.55
N ILE A 161 -6.88 -20.94 14.81
CA ILE A 161 -7.97 -21.68 14.15
C ILE A 161 -7.91 -23.17 14.48
N LYS A 162 -9.07 -23.84 14.48
CA LYS A 162 -9.17 -25.29 14.72
C LYS A 162 -9.36 -26.07 13.42
N ASN A 163 -9.02 -27.35 13.44
CA ASN A 163 -9.34 -28.33 12.41
C ASN A 163 -8.84 -27.98 10.98
N VAL A 164 -7.85 -27.09 10.87
CA VAL A 164 -7.18 -26.73 9.62
C VAL A 164 -5.69 -26.95 9.81
N SER A 165 -5.06 -27.71 8.91
CA SER A 165 -3.63 -27.94 8.91
C SER A 165 -2.88 -26.76 8.31
N VAL A 166 -1.64 -26.54 8.74
CA VAL A 166 -0.72 -25.58 8.09
C VAL A 166 -0.44 -25.89 6.61
N LYS A 167 -0.80 -27.09 6.13
CA LYS A 167 -0.69 -27.47 4.71
C LYS A 167 -1.90 -27.06 3.88
N ASP A 168 -3.04 -26.79 4.52
CA ASP A 168 -4.31 -26.50 3.83
C ASP A 168 -4.41 -25.02 3.43
N ILE A 169 -3.61 -24.17 4.08
CA ILE A 169 -3.54 -22.72 3.86
C ILE A 169 -2.08 -22.27 3.80
N ARG A 170 -1.81 -21.19 3.08
CA ARG A 170 -0.46 -20.66 2.88
C ARG A 170 -0.44 -19.15 2.70
N ARG A 171 0.78 -18.58 2.71
CA ARG A 171 1.02 -17.20 2.27
C ARG A 171 0.33 -16.93 0.93
N GLY A 172 -0.31 -15.76 0.83
CA GLY A 172 -1.07 -15.36 -0.35
C GLY A 172 -2.54 -15.78 -0.35
N ASN A 173 -2.97 -16.72 0.51
CA ASN A 173 -4.40 -16.94 0.71
C ASN A 173 -5.05 -15.74 1.41
N VAL A 174 -6.34 -15.54 1.22
CA VAL A 174 -7.10 -14.44 1.81
C VAL A 174 -8.16 -14.99 2.73
N CYS A 175 -8.09 -14.61 4.01
CA CYS A 175 -9.10 -14.91 5.01
C CYS A 175 -10.23 -13.86 4.96
N GLY A 176 -11.47 -14.30 5.10
CA GLY A 176 -12.63 -13.41 5.24
C GLY A 176 -13.79 -14.07 5.95
N ASP A 177 -14.79 -13.27 6.33
CA ASP A 177 -15.98 -13.74 7.04
C ASP A 177 -16.90 -14.53 6.09
N THR A 178 -17.32 -15.72 6.50
CA THR A 178 -18.29 -16.53 5.74
C THR A 178 -19.66 -15.87 5.60
N LYS A 179 -20.03 -14.99 6.52
CA LYS A 179 -21.36 -14.39 6.60
C LYS A 179 -21.49 -13.06 5.86
N ASN A 180 -20.38 -12.45 5.46
CA ASN A 180 -20.37 -11.12 4.87
C ASN A 180 -19.37 -11.06 3.72
N ASP A 181 -19.87 -11.28 2.50
CA ASP A 181 -19.11 -11.29 1.25
C ASP A 181 -17.78 -12.07 1.36
N PRO A 182 -17.84 -13.41 1.51
CA PRO A 182 -16.63 -14.23 1.65
C PRO A 182 -15.71 -14.11 0.42
N PRO A 183 -14.38 -14.07 0.60
CA PRO A 183 -13.44 -14.06 -0.52
C PRO A 183 -13.55 -15.35 -1.33
N LYS A 184 -13.27 -15.25 -2.65
CA LYS A 184 -13.36 -16.36 -3.61
C LYS A 184 -12.13 -16.41 -4.49
N GLU A 185 -11.92 -17.57 -5.12
CA GLU A 185 -10.96 -17.71 -6.21
C GLU A 185 -11.35 -16.82 -7.40
N ALA A 186 -10.37 -16.15 -8.00
CA ALA A 186 -10.54 -15.41 -9.23
C ALA A 186 -10.04 -16.26 -10.39
N ALA A 187 -10.95 -16.63 -11.31
CA ALA A 187 -10.58 -17.34 -12.54
C ALA A 187 -9.84 -16.43 -13.53
N SER A 188 -10.29 -15.18 -13.63
CA SER A 188 -9.65 -14.09 -14.36
C SER A 188 -10.10 -12.76 -13.76
N PHE A 189 -9.39 -11.69 -14.08
CA PHE A 189 -9.79 -10.33 -13.74
C PHE A 189 -9.25 -9.39 -14.82
N ASN A 190 -10.01 -8.33 -15.09
CA ASN A 190 -9.53 -7.25 -15.94
C ASN A 190 -8.82 -6.21 -15.06
N ALA A 191 -7.73 -5.64 -15.55
CA ALA A 191 -6.96 -4.66 -14.82
C ALA A 191 -6.45 -3.53 -15.72
N GLN A 192 -6.48 -2.32 -15.17
CA GLN A 192 -5.74 -1.21 -15.75
C GLN A 192 -4.25 -1.37 -15.41
N VAL A 193 -3.42 -1.55 -16.44
CA VAL A 193 -1.98 -1.69 -16.33
C VAL A 193 -1.30 -0.44 -16.89
N ILE A 194 -0.36 0.12 -16.14
CA ILE A 194 0.53 1.19 -16.60
C ILE A 194 1.91 0.59 -16.82
N VAL A 195 2.39 0.64 -18.06
CA VAL A 195 3.69 0.06 -18.43
C VAL A 195 4.79 1.00 -17.99
N MET A 196 5.59 0.55 -17.02
CA MET A 196 6.77 1.26 -16.55
C MET A 196 7.93 1.09 -17.54
N ASN A 197 9.13 1.56 -17.19
CA ASN A 197 10.29 1.47 -18.07
C ASN A 197 10.68 0.00 -18.32
N HIS A 198 10.35 -0.49 -19.51
CA HIS A 198 10.53 -1.85 -19.98
C HIS A 198 11.11 -1.84 -21.41
N PRO A 199 12.19 -2.59 -21.70
CA PRO A 199 12.89 -2.52 -22.98
C PRO A 199 12.14 -3.15 -24.16
N GLY A 200 11.15 -4.00 -23.88
CA GLY A 200 10.35 -4.71 -24.89
C GLY A 200 8.90 -4.22 -25.00
N GLN A 201 8.15 -4.88 -25.88
CA GLN A 201 6.71 -4.71 -26.04
C GLN A 201 5.97 -5.83 -25.30
N ILE A 202 4.77 -5.53 -24.80
CA ILE A 202 3.89 -6.47 -24.09
C ILE A 202 2.64 -6.66 -24.94
N GLY A 203 2.30 -7.91 -25.25
CA GLY A 203 1.07 -8.26 -25.97
C GLY A 203 0.40 -9.49 -25.35
N ASN A 204 -0.66 -9.97 -25.99
CA ASN A 204 -1.41 -11.14 -25.54
C ASN A 204 -0.49 -12.35 -25.37
N GLY A 205 -0.67 -13.07 -24.28
CA GLY A 205 0.15 -14.23 -23.92
C GLY A 205 1.37 -13.92 -23.07
N TYR A 206 1.73 -12.65 -22.84
CA TYR A 206 2.78 -12.29 -21.89
C TYR A 206 2.40 -12.78 -20.48
N ALA A 207 3.29 -13.51 -19.81
CA ALA A 207 2.98 -14.17 -18.54
C ALA A 207 3.99 -13.80 -17.44
N PRO A 208 3.96 -12.54 -16.94
CA PRO A 208 4.81 -12.13 -15.83
C PRO A 208 4.31 -12.69 -14.50
N VAL A 209 5.14 -12.58 -13.47
CA VAL A 209 4.70 -12.76 -12.09
C VAL A 209 4.05 -11.46 -11.59
N LEU A 210 2.87 -11.59 -10.99
CA LEU A 210 2.16 -10.51 -10.34
C LEU A 210 2.29 -10.66 -8.83
N ASP A 211 2.73 -9.57 -8.20
CA ASP A 211 2.61 -9.37 -6.77
C ASP A 211 1.31 -8.62 -6.49
N CYS A 212 0.39 -9.28 -5.78
CA CYS A 212 -0.86 -8.70 -5.32
C CYS A 212 -1.02 -9.05 -3.85
N HIS A 213 -1.22 -8.06 -2.98
CA HIS A 213 -1.19 -8.24 -1.52
C HIS A 213 0.04 -9.05 -1.06
N THR A 214 -0.18 -10.24 -0.51
CA THR A 214 0.86 -11.21 -0.10
C THR A 214 1.04 -12.37 -1.09
N ALA A 215 0.26 -12.41 -2.17
CA ALA A 215 0.35 -13.42 -3.22
C ALA A 215 1.40 -13.03 -4.26
N HIS A 216 2.07 -14.05 -4.77
CA HIS A 216 3.12 -13.97 -5.79
C HIS A 216 2.86 -15.09 -6.80
N ILE A 217 2.21 -14.75 -7.92
CA ILE A 217 1.64 -15.74 -8.84
C ILE A 217 1.89 -15.30 -10.29
N ALA A 218 2.33 -16.22 -11.15
CA ALA A 218 2.39 -15.98 -12.58
C ALA A 218 0.97 -15.83 -13.16
N CYS A 219 0.70 -14.70 -13.82
CA CYS A 219 -0.56 -14.44 -14.49
C CYS A 219 -0.32 -14.19 -15.97
N LYS A 220 -1.16 -14.77 -16.83
CA LYS A 220 -1.11 -14.54 -18.27
C LYS A 220 -1.97 -13.32 -18.61
N PHE A 221 -1.40 -12.39 -19.36
CA PHE A 221 -2.12 -11.30 -20.00
C PHE A 221 -2.90 -11.91 -21.16
N ASP A 222 -4.15 -12.28 -20.91
CA ASP A 222 -4.91 -13.07 -21.87
C ASP A 222 -5.32 -12.24 -23.08
N THR A 223 -5.97 -11.10 -22.84
CA THR A 223 -6.45 -10.20 -23.89
C THR A 223 -6.13 -8.75 -23.54
N LEU A 224 -5.40 -8.06 -24.41
CA LEU A 224 -5.24 -6.61 -24.39
C LEU A 224 -6.51 -5.98 -24.96
N LEU A 225 -7.38 -5.51 -24.07
CA LEU A 225 -8.73 -5.04 -24.41
C LEU A 225 -8.69 -3.64 -25.02
N GLU A 226 -8.02 -2.70 -24.36
CA GLU A 226 -8.00 -1.29 -24.77
C GLU A 226 -6.69 -0.64 -24.35
N LYS A 227 -6.18 0.27 -25.18
CA LYS A 227 -5.17 1.25 -24.78
C LYS A 227 -5.86 2.54 -24.41
N ILE A 228 -5.47 3.11 -23.28
CA ILE A 228 -6.13 4.27 -22.69
C ILE A 228 -5.13 5.40 -22.42
N ASP A 229 -5.62 6.63 -22.38
CA ASP A 229 -4.85 7.76 -21.87
C ASP A 229 -4.62 7.60 -20.36
N ARG A 230 -3.36 7.58 -19.94
CA ARG A 230 -2.97 7.34 -18.55
C ARG A 230 -3.60 8.31 -17.54
N ARG A 231 -3.93 9.54 -17.96
CA ARG A 231 -4.42 10.60 -17.06
C ARG A 231 -5.95 10.64 -16.99
N SER A 232 -6.61 10.55 -18.13
CA SER A 232 -8.05 10.69 -18.25
C SER A 232 -8.80 9.36 -18.27
N GLY A 233 -8.10 8.24 -18.52
CA GLY A 233 -8.70 6.92 -18.66
C GLY A 233 -9.50 6.72 -19.95
N LYS A 234 -9.49 7.70 -20.87
CA LYS A 234 -10.22 7.61 -22.13
C LYS A 234 -9.56 6.61 -23.06
N SER A 235 -10.37 5.77 -23.73
CA SER A 235 -9.88 4.89 -24.78
C SER A 235 -9.21 5.69 -25.90
N ILE A 236 -8.06 5.19 -26.34
CA ILE A 236 -7.25 5.69 -27.46
C ILE A 236 -7.34 4.71 -28.64
N GLU A 237 -7.27 3.41 -28.34
CA GLU A 237 -7.23 2.33 -29.34
C GLU A 237 -7.85 1.06 -28.75
N ASP A 238 -8.83 0.50 -29.43
CA ASP A 238 -9.47 -0.76 -29.04
C ASP A 238 -8.68 -1.95 -29.59
N THR A 239 -8.47 -2.98 -28.76
CA THR A 239 -7.72 -4.20 -29.08
C THR A 239 -6.32 -3.97 -29.70
N PRO A 240 -5.43 -3.20 -29.05
CA PRO A 240 -4.08 -2.99 -29.56
C PRO A 240 -3.30 -4.29 -29.67
N LYS A 241 -2.37 -4.38 -30.64
CA LYS A 241 -1.51 -5.57 -30.79
C LYS A 241 -0.48 -5.70 -29.65
N PHE A 242 0.00 -4.58 -29.13
CA PHE A 242 0.97 -4.52 -28.04
C PHE A 242 0.95 -3.14 -27.36
N VAL A 243 1.49 -3.07 -26.15
CA VAL A 243 1.82 -1.84 -25.43
C VAL A 243 3.31 -1.76 -25.14
N LYS A 244 3.81 -0.55 -24.93
CA LYS A 244 5.22 -0.26 -24.60
C LYS A 244 5.33 0.68 -23.41
N SER A 245 6.57 0.91 -22.96
CA SER A 245 6.89 1.87 -21.91
C SER A 245 6.12 3.19 -22.01
N GLY A 246 5.42 3.55 -20.94
CA GLY A 246 4.63 4.77 -20.83
C GLY A 246 3.15 4.64 -21.21
N ASP A 247 2.76 3.56 -21.89
CA ASP A 247 1.36 3.29 -22.23
C ASP A 247 0.56 2.87 -20.99
N ALA A 248 -0.75 3.14 -21.02
CA ALA A 248 -1.72 2.55 -20.11
C ALA A 248 -2.72 1.73 -20.93
N ALA A 249 -3.15 0.59 -20.40
CA ALA A 249 -4.08 -0.30 -21.06
C ALA A 249 -4.96 -1.07 -20.08
N ILE A 250 -6.09 -1.55 -20.57
CA ILE A 250 -6.92 -2.54 -19.91
C ILE A 250 -6.55 -3.91 -20.48
N PHE A 251 -6.11 -4.81 -19.59
CA PHE A 251 -5.95 -6.25 -19.86
C PHE A 251 -7.07 -7.03 -19.18
#